data_AF-A0A1A1VH81-F1
#
_entry.id   AF-A0A1A1VH81-F1
#
_cell.length_a   1.000
_cell.length_b   1.000
_cell.length_c   1.000
_cell.angle_alpha   90.00
_cell.angle_beta   90.00
_cell.angle_gamma   90.00
#
_symmetry.space_group_name_H-M   'P 1'
#
loop_
_entity.id
_entity.type
_entity.pdbx_description
1 polymer ?
#
loop_
_entity_poly.entity_id
_entity_poly.type
_entity_poly.pdbx_seq_one_letter_code
_entity_poly.pdbx_strand_id
1 'polypeptide(L)'
;MTEKYLIWDWATTVRTDLASGPLGADLAKQGFASNVEVSQVDTKYEICSNDDCAILSAVNATIFSHLMDRSVDEIEKMVTATPG
;
A
#
# COMPACT_ATOMS: atom_id res chain seq x y z
N MET A 1 4.08 12.81 0.61
CA MET A 1 3.91 11.75 -0.41
C MET A 1 5.20 11.14 -0.93
N THR A 2 6.17 11.92 -1.41
CA THR A 2 7.43 11.36 -1.94
C THR A 2 8.19 10.53 -0.91
N GLU A 3 8.26 10.96 0.35
CA GLU A 3 8.93 10.23 1.42
C GLU A 3 8.19 8.91 1.77
N LYS A 4 6.85 8.93 1.83
CA LYS A 4 6.02 7.72 2.03
C LYS A 4 6.12 6.74 0.86
N TYR A 5 6.12 7.26 -0.37
CA TYR A 5 6.29 6.48 -1.59
C TYR A 5 7.69 5.87 -1.66
N LEU A 6 8.73 6.63 -1.30
CA LEU A 6 10.11 6.13 -1.25
C LEU A 6 10.29 5.09 -0.16
N ILE A 7 9.64 5.22 1.00
CA ILE A 7 9.67 4.20 2.06
C ILE A 7 8.96 2.93 1.58
N TRP A 8 7.81 3.04 0.90
CA TRP A 8 7.11 1.89 0.32
C TRP A 8 7.88 1.24 -0.84
N ASP A 9 8.44 2.03 -1.75
CA ASP A 9 9.26 1.59 -2.89
C ASP A 9 10.55 0.91 -2.41
N TRP A 10 11.24 1.47 -1.41
CA TRP A 10 12.37 0.81 -0.74
C TRP A 10 11.94 -0.43 0.03
N ALA A 11 10.82 -0.42 0.74
CA ALA A 11 10.35 -1.58 1.50
C ALA A 11 9.93 -2.73 0.58
N THR A 12 9.36 -2.44 -0.59
CA THR A 12 8.97 -3.45 -1.60
C THR A 12 10.13 -3.89 -2.50
N THR A 13 11.13 -3.02 -2.73
CA THR A 13 12.34 -3.33 -3.53
C THR A 13 13.42 -4.04 -2.71
N VAL A 14 13.62 -3.68 -1.44
CA VAL A 14 14.61 -4.32 -0.53
C VAL A 14 14.02 -5.54 0.18
N ARG A 15 12.71 -5.58 0.39
CA ARG A 15 12.00 -6.78 0.85
C ARG A 15 10.88 -7.14 -0.13
N THR A 16 11.21 -8.05 -1.04
CA THR A 16 10.23 -8.75 -1.87
C THR A 16 9.04 -9.30 -1.06
N ASP A 17 9.21 -9.53 0.24
CA ASP A 17 8.19 -10.08 1.13
C ASP A 17 7.05 -9.09 1.48
N LEU A 18 7.17 -7.80 1.18
CA LEU A 18 6.11 -6.85 1.53
C LEU A 18 5.00 -6.72 0.47
N ALA A 19 5.38 -6.73 -0.81
CA ALA A 19 4.43 -6.84 -1.92
C ALA A 19 4.17 -8.30 -2.33
N SER A 20 5.15 -9.19 -2.12
CA SER A 20 5.10 -10.60 -2.58
C SER A 20 5.08 -11.62 -1.44
N GLY A 21 5.15 -11.19 -0.17
CA GLY A 21 4.97 -12.07 0.98
C GLY A 21 3.51 -12.10 1.47
N PRO A 22 3.22 -12.86 2.53
CA PRO A 22 1.85 -13.16 2.97
C PRO A 22 0.99 -11.91 3.20
N LEU A 23 1.59 -10.86 3.80
CA LEU A 23 0.88 -9.61 4.08
C LEU A 23 0.42 -8.90 2.79
N GLY A 24 1.31 -8.72 1.81
CA GLY A 24 0.96 -8.10 0.53
C GLY A 24 -0.11 -8.89 -0.22
N ALA A 25 0.00 -10.23 -0.23
CA ALA A 25 -1.00 -11.10 -0.85
C ALA A 25 -2.36 -11.03 -0.14
N ASP A 26 -2.38 -10.96 1.19
CA ASP A 26 -3.61 -10.91 1.97
C ASP A 26 -4.29 -9.54 1.89
N LEU A 27 -3.52 -8.45 1.80
CA LEU A 27 -4.05 -7.11 1.52
C LEU A 27 -4.59 -7.01 0.09
N ALA A 28 -3.88 -7.56 -0.90
CA ALA A 28 -4.36 -7.57 -2.29
C ALA A 28 -5.71 -8.31 -2.44
N LYS A 29 -5.91 -9.42 -1.71
CA LYS A 29 -7.18 -10.17 -1.70
C LYS A 29 -8.34 -9.38 -1.08
N GLN A 30 -8.06 -8.47 -0.16
CA GLN A 30 -9.09 -7.64 0.48
C GLN A 30 -9.61 -6.53 -0.46
N GLY A 31 -8.92 -6.26 -1.57
CA GLY A 31 -9.27 -5.18 -2.49
C GLY A 31 -8.89 -3.81 -1.90
N PHE A 32 -9.55 -2.76 -2.36
CA PHE A 32 -9.30 -1.40 -1.88
C PHE A 32 -9.81 -1.20 -0.45
N ALA A 33 -9.06 -0.44 0.34
CA ALA A 33 -9.49 0.00 1.65
C ALA A 33 -10.73 0.90 1.54
N SER A 34 -11.66 0.80 2.50
CA SER A 34 -12.94 1.52 2.44
C SER A 34 -12.84 3.01 2.77
N ASN A 35 -11.69 3.44 3.29
CA ASN A 35 -11.40 4.81 3.72
C ASN A 35 -10.61 5.62 2.68
N VAL A 36 -10.37 5.08 1.48
CA VAL A 36 -9.74 5.82 0.39
C VAL A 36 -10.72 6.10 -0.73
N GLU A 37 -10.55 7.23 -1.39
CA GLU A 37 -11.21 7.49 -2.66
C GLU A 37 -10.46 6.76 -3.76
N VAL A 38 -11.18 6.14 -4.69
CA VAL A 38 -10.59 5.35 -5.79
C VAL A 38 -11.18 5.80 -7.11
N SER A 39 -10.32 6.15 -8.06
CA SER A 39 -10.70 6.48 -9.43
C SER A 39 -9.84 5.69 -10.42
N GLN A 40 -10.42 5.32 -11.56
CA GLN A 40 -9.67 4.64 -12.63
C GLN A 40 -9.07 5.70 -13.57
N VAL A 41 -7.77 5.59 -13.82
CA VAL A 41 -7.02 6.47 -14.73
C VAL A 41 -6.24 5.61 -15.71
N ASP A 42 -6.70 5.58 -16.96
CA ASP A 42 -6.20 4.69 -18.01
C ASP A 42 -6.20 3.20 -17.58
N THR A 43 -5.01 2.58 -17.53
CA THR A 43 -4.77 1.20 -17.09
C THR A 43 -4.40 1.09 -15.62
N LYS A 44 -4.46 2.20 -14.88
CA LYS A 44 -4.05 2.35 -13.48
C LYS A 44 -5.23 2.85 -12.63
N TYR A 45 -4.96 2.96 -11.33
CA TYR A 45 -5.89 3.52 -10.35
C TYR A 45 -5.21 4.67 -9.63
N GLU A 46 -5.94 5.77 -9.49
CA GLU A 46 -5.64 6.83 -8.55
C GLU A 46 -6.37 6.52 -7.24
N ILE A 47 -5.64 6.59 -6.14
CA ILE A 47 -6.18 6.47 -4.79
C ILE A 47 -5.80 7.69 -3.98
N CYS A 48 -6.76 8.24 -3.25
CA CYS A 48 -6.59 9.45 -2.46
C CYS A 48 -7.02 9.23 -1.02
N SER A 49 -6.28 9.80 -0.08
CA SER A 49 -6.68 9.94 1.31
C SER A 49 -6.18 11.25 1.88
N ASN A 50 -7.05 11.99 2.59
CA ASN A 50 -6.71 13.27 3.22
C ASN A 50 -5.97 14.23 2.27
N ASP A 51 -6.49 14.40 1.04
CA ASP A 51 -5.93 15.22 -0.05
C ASP A 51 -4.59 14.74 -0.65
N ASP A 52 -4.02 13.65 -0.13
CA ASP A 52 -2.82 13.00 -0.65
C ASP A 52 -3.21 11.87 -1.63
N CYS A 53 -2.79 11.97 -2.89
CA CYS A 53 -3.13 10.99 -3.94
C CYS A 53 -1.91 10.23 -4.51
N ALA A 54 -2.13 9.00 -4.98
CA ALA A 54 -1.15 8.16 -5.65
C ALA A 54 -1.76 7.41 -6.86
N ILE A 55 -1.04 7.39 -7.99
CA ILE A 55 -1.45 6.64 -9.20
C ILE A 55 -0.60 5.38 -9.33
N LEU A 56 -1.23 4.21 -9.21
CA LEU A 56 -0.57 2.91 -9.10
C LEU A 56 -1.22 1.86 -10.00
N SER A 57 -0.51 0.76 -10.29
CA SER A 57 -1.13 -0.41 -10.91
C SER A 57 -2.20 -1.00 -9.98
N ALA A 58 -3.16 -1.75 -10.53
CA ALA A 58 -4.28 -2.30 -9.75
C ALA A 58 -3.86 -3.01 -8.46
N VAL A 59 -2.87 -3.91 -8.53
CA VAL A 59 -2.38 -4.67 -7.36
C VAL A 59 -1.69 -3.76 -6.35
N ASN A 60 -0.89 -2.80 -6.81
CA ASN A 60 -0.21 -1.90 -5.89
C ASN A 60 -1.18 -0.90 -5.26
N ALA A 61 -2.21 -0.47 -6.00
CA ALA A 61 -3.23 0.43 -5.51
C ALA A 61 -4.10 -0.24 -4.43
N THR A 62 -4.48 -1.51 -4.60
CA THR A 62 -5.21 -2.24 -3.56
C THR A 62 -4.38 -2.40 -2.29
N ILE A 63 -3.12 -2.81 -2.38
CA ILE A 63 -2.24 -2.95 -1.20
C ILE A 63 -1.99 -1.59 -0.54
N PHE A 64 -1.57 -0.58 -1.31
CA PHE A 64 -1.17 0.72 -0.78
C PHE A 64 -2.32 1.47 -0.13
N SER A 65 -3.57 1.26 -0.60
CA SER A 65 -4.76 1.87 0.00
C SER A 65 -4.91 1.60 1.50
N HIS A 66 -4.50 0.43 1.98
CA HIS A 66 -4.54 0.06 3.41
C HIS A 66 -3.45 0.74 4.25
N LEU A 67 -2.47 1.37 3.59
CA LEU A 67 -1.30 1.98 4.22
C LEU A 67 -1.38 3.51 4.25
N MET A 68 -2.20 4.14 3.40
CA MET A 68 -2.23 5.60 3.23
C MET A 68 -2.55 6.38 4.52
N ASP A 69 -3.42 5.83 5.36
CA ASP A 69 -3.83 6.43 6.64
C ASP A 69 -3.03 5.93 7.85
N ARG A 70 -2.01 5.10 7.61
CA ARG A 70 -1.17 4.56 8.67
C ARG A 70 0.06 5.42 8.88
N SER A 71 0.45 5.55 10.14
CA SER A 71 1.77 6.08 10.49
C SER A 71 2.88 5.11 10.06
N VAL A 72 4.09 5.63 9.86
CA VAL A 72 5.26 4.79 9.51
C VAL A 72 5.48 3.70 10.57
N ASP A 73 5.36 4.04 11.85
CA ASP A 73 5.50 3.10 12.97
C ASP A 73 4.46 1.96 12.92
N GLU A 74 3.22 2.24 12.51
CA GLU A 74 2.19 1.22 12.33
C GLU A 74 2.53 0.29 11.16
N ILE A 75 3.00 0.85 10.04
CA ILE A 75 3.41 0.07 8.88
C ILE A 75 4.58 -0.84 9.25
N GLU A 76 5.60 -0.31 9.95
CA GLU A 76 6.73 -1.09 10.43
C GLU A 76 6.31 -2.24 11.35
N LYS A 77 5.35 -2.02 12.25
CA LYS A 77 4.78 -3.09 13.09
C LYS A 77 4.05 -4.15 12.26
N MET A 78 3.31 -3.76 11.23
CA MET A 78 2.65 -4.71 10.34
C MET A 78 3.66 -5.56 9.56
N VAL A 79 4.79 -4.98 9.15
CA VAL A 79 5.86 -5.68 8.42
C VAL A 79 6.67 -6.61 9.34
N THR A 80 6.88 -6.19 10.59
CA THR A 80 7.76 -6.90 11.54
C THR A 80 7.00 -7.89 12.43
N ALA A 81 5.67 -7.92 12.36
CA ALA A 81 4.85 -8.91 13.04
C ALA A 81 5.08 -10.30 12.42
N THR A 82 5.97 -11.09 13.03
CA THR A 82 6.19 -12.50 12.69
C THR A 82 4.88 -13.28 12.89
N PRO A 83 4.43 -14.11 11.93
CA PRO A 83 3.40 -15.10 12.20
C PRO A 83 3.97 -16.09 13.22
N GLY A 84 3.34 -16.19 14.39
CA GLY A 84 3.64 -17.24 15.37
C GLY A 84 3.28 -18.62 14.87
#